data_AF-A0A484LAH6-F1
#
_entry.id   AF-A0A484LAH6-F1
#
_cell.length_a   1.000
_cell.length_b   1.000
_cell.length_c   1.000
_cell.angle_alpha   90.00
_cell.angle_beta   90.00
_cell.angle_gamma   90.00
#
_symmetry.space_group_name_H-M   'P 1'
#
loop_
_entity.id
_entity.type
_entity.pdbx_description
1 polymer ?
#
loop_
_entity_poly.entity_id
_entity_poly.type
_entity_poly.pdbx_seq_one_letter_code
_entity_poly.pdbx_strand_id
1 'polypeptide(L)'
;MGKGKAKIEIKKIENLQRRNVAFTKRRQGLFKKAREICRLCPGTRLAALVFSPAGKPYIFGDPNALLGAAGASGIWASWRRPAT
;
A
#
# COMPACT_ATOMS: atom_id res chain seq x y z
N MET A 1 15.68 10.49 25.40
CA MET A 1 15.67 11.17 24.07
C MET A 1 15.67 10.11 22.96
N GLY A 2 14.72 10.14 22.05
CA GLY A 2 14.71 9.20 20.92
C GLY A 2 15.76 9.58 19.87
N LYS A 3 16.54 8.61 19.38
CA LYS A 3 17.40 8.81 18.20
C LYS A 3 16.53 9.25 17.01
N GLY A 4 16.98 10.26 16.26
CA GLY A 4 16.27 10.84 15.12
C GLY A 4 16.06 9.88 13.94
N LYS A 5 15.62 10.40 12.79
CA LYS A 5 15.43 9.58 11.58
C LYS A 5 16.77 8.98 11.13
N ALA A 6 16.90 7.66 11.20
CA ALA A 6 18.05 6.94 10.67
C ALA A 6 17.84 6.58 9.20
N LYS A 7 18.87 6.78 8.38
CA LYS A 7 18.90 6.24 7.01
C LYS A 7 18.98 4.71 7.08
N ILE A 8 18.16 4.04 6.28
CA ILE A 8 18.12 2.58 6.17
C ILE A 8 18.21 2.20 4.70
N GLU A 9 18.84 1.06 4.41
CA GLU A 9 18.90 0.50 3.06
C GLU A 9 17.50 0.09 2.57
N ILE A 10 17.28 0.18 1.25
CA ILE A 10 16.04 -0.26 0.60
C ILE A 10 16.13 -1.77 0.40
N LYS A 11 15.99 -2.50 1.50
CA LYS A 11 15.89 -3.96 1.54
C LYS A 11 14.79 -4.39 2.52
N LYS A 12 14.40 -5.66 2.46
CA LYS A 12 13.44 -6.22 3.42
C LYS A 12 13.99 -6.10 4.84
N ILE A 13 13.19 -5.54 5.76
CA ILE A 13 13.55 -5.45 7.17
C ILE A 13 13.32 -6.84 7.80
N GLU A 14 14.39 -7.48 8.25
CA GLU A 14 14.36 -8.82 8.84
C GLU A 14 13.67 -8.82 10.20
N ASN A 15 13.99 -7.85 11.06
CA ASN A 15 13.36 -7.72 12.37
C ASN A 15 11.85 -7.40 12.25
N LEU A 16 11.01 -8.32 12.72
CA LEU A 16 9.56 -8.25 12.60
C LEU A 16 8.94 -7.00 13.25
N GLN A 17 9.37 -6.63 14.46
CA GLN A 17 8.85 -5.46 15.15
C GLN A 17 9.19 -4.17 14.39
N ARG A 18 10.46 -4.03 13.96
CA ARG A 18 10.89 -2.88 13.14
C ARG A 18 10.15 -2.85 11.80
N ARG A 19 9.91 -4.02 11.19
CA ARG A 19 9.15 -4.15 9.93
C ARG A 19 7.69 -3.71 10.11
N ASN A 20 7.02 -4.13 11.16
CA ASN A 20 5.63 -3.75 11.44
C ASN A 20 5.49 -2.26 11.71
N VAL A 21 6.39 -1.67 12.50
CA VAL A 21 6.41 -0.22 12.76
C VAL A 21 6.69 0.56 11.48
N ALA A 22 7.69 0.13 10.70
CA ALA A 22 8.03 0.75 9.42
C ALA A 22 6.86 0.65 8.43
N PHE A 23 6.20 -0.50 8.36
CA PHE A 23 5.02 -0.72 7.53
C PHE A 23 3.91 0.27 7.87
N THR A 24 3.52 0.37 9.14
CA THR A 24 2.44 1.27 9.57
C THR A 24 2.77 2.73 9.24
N LYS A 25 3.99 3.18 9.54
CA LYS A 25 4.43 4.56 9.26
C LYS A 25 4.51 4.86 7.76
N ARG A 26 5.10 3.95 6.96
CA ARG A 26 5.23 4.12 5.50
C ARG A 26 3.87 4.10 4.82
N ARG A 27 2.98 3.19 5.19
CA ARG A 27 1.60 3.12 4.68
C ARG A 27 0.85 4.42 4.96
N GLN A 28 0.93 4.94 6.18
CA GLN A 28 0.31 6.23 6.53
C GLN A 28 0.89 7.38 5.71
N GLY A 29 2.21 7.44 5.55
CA GLY A 29 2.87 8.45 4.72
C GLY A 29 2.45 8.36 3.24
N LEU A 30 2.37 7.14 2.70
CA LEU A 30 1.91 6.88 1.33
C LEU A 30 0.47 7.36 1.13
N PHE A 31 -0.44 7.00 2.04
CA PHE A 31 -1.83 7.42 1.95
C PHE A 31 -2.00 8.94 2.13
N LYS A 32 -1.18 9.56 2.98
CA LYS A 32 -1.15 11.02 3.09
C LYS A 32 -0.75 11.67 1.77
N LYS A 33 0.29 11.15 1.11
CA LYS A 33 0.73 11.66 -0.20
C LYS A 33 -0.29 11.43 -1.29
N ALA A 34 -0.90 10.25 -1.34
CA ALA A 34 -1.99 9.96 -2.25
C ALA A 34 -3.17 10.94 -2.05
N ARG A 35 -3.51 11.26 -0.80
CA ARG A 35 -4.55 12.26 -0.49
C ARG A 35 -4.18 13.67 -0.92
N GLU A 36 -2.92 14.08 -0.73
CA GLU A 36 -2.41 15.37 -1.22
C GLU A 36 -2.53 15.45 -2.75
N ILE A 37 -2.15 14.39 -3.47
CA ILE A 37 -2.26 14.33 -4.93
C ILE A 37 -3.72 14.41 -5.38
N CYS A 38 -4.63 13.64 -4.76
CA CYS A 38 -6.07 13.70 -5.10
C CYS A 38 -6.66 15.11 -4.90
N ARG A 39 -6.15 15.86 -3.91
CA ARG A 39 -6.58 17.24 -3.69
C ARG A 39 -6.04 18.20 -4.75
N LEU A 40 -4.80 18.00 -5.20
CA LEU A 40 -4.15 18.89 -6.17
C LEU A 40 -4.64 18.65 -7.62
N CYS A 41 -5.06 17.44 -7.93
CA CYS A 41 -5.46 17.05 -9.29
C CYS A 41 -6.95 16.67 -9.35
N PRO A 42 -7.87 17.65 -9.49
CA PRO A 42 -9.27 17.36 -9.74
C PRO A 42 -9.42 16.63 -11.08
N GLY A 43 -10.03 15.44 -11.06
CA GLY A 43 -10.23 14.58 -12.25
C GLY A 43 -9.33 13.35 -12.32
N THR A 44 -8.28 13.25 -11.50
CA THR A 44 -7.41 12.06 -11.45
C THR A 44 -7.98 11.01 -10.50
N ARG A 45 -8.18 9.78 -11.00
CA ARG A 45 -8.51 8.62 -10.16
C ARG A 45 -7.23 7.98 -9.64
N LEU A 46 -7.08 7.89 -8.32
CA LEU A 46 -5.91 7.29 -7.67
C LEU A 46 -6.40 6.20 -6.71
N ALA A 47 -5.80 5.02 -6.81
CA ALA A 47 -5.99 3.97 -5.84
C ALA A 47 -4.66 3.33 -5.43
N ALA A 48 -4.52 3.03 -4.14
CA ALA A 48 -3.34 2.37 -3.58
C ALA A 48 -3.77 1.15 -2.76
N LEU A 49 -3.18 -0.01 -3.06
CA LEU A 49 -3.38 -1.27 -2.35
C LEU A 49 -2.07 -1.69 -1.69
N VAL A 50 -2.12 -1.98 -0.39
CA VAL A 50 -0.95 -2.39 0.38
C VAL A 50 -1.30 -3.58 1.28
N PHE A 51 -0.54 -4.66 1.16
CA PHE A 51 -0.70 -5.83 2.02
C PHE A 51 0.19 -5.73 3.25
N SER A 52 -0.38 -6.00 4.42
CA SER A 52 0.42 -6.19 5.62
C SER A 52 1.26 -7.45 5.56
N PRO A 53 2.32 -7.54 6.38
CA PRO A 53 3.00 -8.78 6.72
C PRO A 53 2.10 -9.98 7.02
N ALA A 54 0.88 -9.75 7.53
CA ALA A 54 -0.09 -10.77 7.88
C ALA A 54 -1.12 -11.03 6.76
N GLY A 55 -0.90 -10.55 5.54
CA GLY A 55 -1.81 -10.74 4.41
C GLY A 55 -3.06 -9.86 4.41
N LYS A 56 -3.29 -9.05 5.44
CA LYS A 56 -4.44 -8.12 5.48
C LYS A 56 -4.27 -6.99 4.46
N PRO A 57 -5.23 -6.77 3.54
CA PRO A 57 -5.19 -5.68 2.57
C PRO A 57 -5.58 -4.34 3.20
N TYR A 58 -4.92 -3.27 2.76
CA TYR A 58 -5.26 -1.89 3.06
C TYR A 58 -5.41 -1.11 1.76
N ILE A 59 -6.55 -0.44 1.60
CA ILE A 59 -6.91 0.26 0.37
C ILE A 59 -7.08 1.75 0.68
N PHE A 60 -6.57 2.60 -0.22
CA PHE A 60 -6.85 4.02 -0.27
C PHE A 60 -7.35 4.37 -1.66
N GLY A 61 -8.43 5.15 -1.76
CA GLY A 61 -9.05 5.54 -3.02
C GLY A 61 -10.31 4.74 -3.34
N ASP A 62 -10.81 4.94 -4.55
CA ASP A 62 -12.06 4.32 -5.00
C ASP A 62 -11.83 2.84 -5.39
N PRO A 63 -12.53 1.86 -4.79
CA PRO A 63 -12.39 0.45 -5.14
C PRO A 63 -12.77 0.17 -6.59
N ASN A 64 -13.65 0.98 -7.19
CA ASN A 64 -14.04 0.86 -8.58
C ASN A 64 -12.97 1.45 -9.52
N ALA A 65 -11.99 2.23 -9.03
CA ALA A 65 -10.77 2.52 -9.80
C ALA A 65 -9.81 1.30 -9.83
N LEU A 66 -9.86 0.42 -8.83
CA LEU A 66 -9.10 -0.86 -8.83
C LEU A 66 -9.82 -1.97 -9.58
N LEU A 67 -11.16 -2.01 -9.50
CA LEU A 67 -12.01 -3.06 -10.07
C LEU A 67 -12.61 -2.66 -11.44
N GLY A 68 -12.72 -1.37 -11.75
CA GLY A 68 -13.35 -0.86 -12.97
C GLY A 68 -12.42 -0.74 -14.18
N ALA A 69 -11.14 -1.09 -14.05
CA ALA A 69 -10.30 -1.46 -15.19
C ALA A 69 -10.43 -2.96 -15.54
N ALA A 70 -11.20 -3.73 -14.76
CA ALA A 70 -11.55 -5.11 -15.06
C ALA A 70 -12.98 -5.16 -15.62
N GLY A 71 -13.13 -4.67 -16.84
CA GLY A 71 -14.09 -5.29 -17.74
C GLY A 71 -13.70 -6.76 -17.89
N ALA A 72 -14.55 -7.64 -17.39
CA ALA A 72 -14.71 -9.07 -17.67
C ALA A 72 -13.47 -9.91 -18.12
N SER A 73 -13.30 -11.02 -17.41
CA SER A 73 -12.61 -12.26 -17.79
C SER A 73 -11.09 -12.37 -17.53
N GLY A 74 -10.71 -13.44 -16.83
CA GLY A 74 -9.41 -14.09 -17.00
C GLY A 74 -8.32 -13.79 -15.97
N ILE A 75 -7.95 -12.53 -15.72
CA ILE A 75 -6.60 -12.25 -15.18
C ILE A 75 -6.53 -12.29 -13.64
N TRP A 76 -7.62 -11.89 -12.96
CA TRP A 76 -7.67 -11.81 -11.49
C TRP A 76 -7.76 -13.17 -10.77
N ALA A 77 -8.01 -14.26 -11.50
CA ALA A 77 -8.06 -15.60 -10.93
C ALA A 77 -6.67 -16.11 -10.51
N SER A 78 -5.59 -15.60 -11.10
CA SER A 78 -4.22 -16.06 -10.83
C SER A 78 -3.59 -15.46 -9.56
N TRP A 79 -4.05 -14.30 -9.10
CA TRP A 79 -3.49 -13.59 -7.94
C TRP A 79 -4.15 -13.98 -6.60
N ARG A 80 -5.19 -14.81 -6.63
CA ARG A 80 -5.89 -15.32 -5.43
C ARG A 80 -5.44 -16.72 -5.03
N ARG A 81 -4.14 -17.04 -5.17
CA ARG A 81 -3.55 -18.23 -4.54
C ARG A 81 -2.61 -17.79 -3.40
N PRO A 82 -2.96 -18.04 -2.13
CA PRO A 82 -1.98 -17.96 -1.06
C PRO A 82 -0.95 -19.07 -1.30
N ALA A 83 0.32 -18.70 -1.45
CA ALA A 83 1.42 -19.67 -1.38
C ALA A 83 1.47 -20.21 0.06
N THR A 84 1.21 -21.51 0.20
CA THR A 84 1.64 -22.31 1.37
C THR A 84 3.15 -22.31 1.47
#